data_AF-A0A953B0P4-F1
#
_entry.id   AF-A0A953B0P4-F1
#
_cell.length_a   1.000
_cell.length_b   1.000
_cell.length_c   1.000
_cell.angle_alpha   90.00
_cell.angle_beta   90.00
_cell.angle_gamma   90.00
#
_symmetry.space_group_name_H-M   'P 1'
#
loop_
_entity.id
_entity.type
_entity.pdbx_description
1 polymer ?
#
loop_
_entity_poly.entity_id
_entity_poly.type
_entity_poly.pdbx_seq_one_letter_code
_entity_poly.pdbx_strand_id
1 'polypeptide(L)'
;MERSAFLFGIHPEVEAIIRDSNPWWRGDRDAGLPPLRRWAFDPVLRGLRGGLTPAVVLRGPRQIGKTTLLRQIIDHLLSEGLPPRHVFRVQFDDLPSLRRLGQQPILALCRWYADHVLGMSFQRAAAGGHASHDLPR
;
A
#
# COMPACT_ATOMS: atom_id res chain seq x y z
N MET A 1 2.22 -8.66 35.69
CA MET A 1 2.11 -9.95 34.97
C MET A 1 1.37 -9.69 33.65
N GLU A 2 2.02 -9.06 32.67
CA GLU A 2 1.46 -8.81 31.33
C GLU A 2 2.60 -8.80 30.31
N ARG A 3 3.07 -10.00 29.96
CA ARG A 3 4.07 -10.22 28.91
C ARG A 3 3.68 -11.49 28.16
N SER A 4 2.60 -11.49 27.37
CA SER A 4 2.23 -12.70 26.63
C SER A 4 1.33 -12.60 25.37
N ALA A 5 1.15 -11.44 24.71
CA ALA A 5 0.35 -11.43 23.46
C ALA A 5 0.89 -10.62 22.27
N PHE A 6 2.00 -9.89 22.40
CA PHE A 6 2.49 -8.99 21.34
C PHE A 6 3.70 -9.52 20.54
N LEU A 7 3.88 -10.85 20.45
CA LEU A 7 5.10 -11.39 19.85
C LEU A 7 5.19 -11.22 18.32
N PHE A 8 4.09 -10.98 17.60
CA PHE A 8 4.14 -10.77 16.13
C PHE A 8 3.06 -9.82 15.55
N GLY A 9 2.20 -9.22 16.39
CA GLY A 9 1.05 -8.42 15.94
C GLY A 9 1.25 -6.91 16.13
N ILE A 10 0.77 -6.13 15.16
CA ILE A 10 0.53 -4.69 15.38
C ILE A 10 -0.63 -4.52 16.38
N HIS A 11 -0.69 -3.38 17.07
CA HIS A 11 -1.76 -3.10 18.02
C HIS A 11 -3.14 -3.11 17.32
N PRO A 12 -4.23 -3.65 17.91
CA PRO A 12 -5.54 -3.75 17.24
C PRO A 12 -6.09 -2.42 16.71
N GLU A 13 -5.83 -1.33 17.43
CA GLU A 13 -6.18 0.04 16.97
C GLU A 13 -5.43 0.42 15.69
N VAL A 14 -4.15 0.05 15.57
CA VAL A 14 -3.34 0.29 14.37
C VAL A 14 -3.86 -0.57 13.22
N GLU A 15 -4.23 -1.81 13.50
CA GLU A 15 -4.82 -2.70 12.51
C GLU A 15 -6.13 -2.14 11.96
N ALA A 16 -7.03 -1.64 12.81
CA ALA A 16 -8.28 -1.02 12.39
C ALA A 16 -8.03 0.18 11.44
N ILE A 17 -7.13 1.09 11.83
CA ILE A 17 -6.75 2.25 11.01
C ILE A 17 -6.19 1.81 9.66
N ILE A 18 -5.31 0.79 9.66
CA ILE A 18 -4.76 0.25 8.42
C ILE A 18 -5.88 -0.30 7.54
N ARG A 19 -6.76 -1.14 8.07
CA ARG A 19 -7.87 -1.72 7.30
C ARG A 19 -8.80 -0.65 6.72
N ASP A 20 -9.09 0.40 7.48
CA ASP A 20 -9.93 1.50 7.01
C ASP A 20 -9.25 2.38 5.96
N SER A 21 -7.92 2.50 6.02
CA SER A 21 -7.14 3.19 4.98
C SER A 21 -6.93 2.36 3.69
N ASN A 22 -7.29 1.07 3.72
CA ASN A 22 -7.19 0.11 2.60
C ASN A 22 -8.58 -0.52 2.28
N PRO A 23 -9.60 0.30 1.94
CA PRO A 23 -10.98 -0.17 1.74
C PRO A 23 -11.12 -1.27 0.66
N TRP A 24 -10.26 -1.25 -0.36
CA TRP A 24 -10.24 -2.24 -1.43
C TRP A 24 -9.98 -3.68 -0.97
N TRP A 25 -9.41 -3.90 0.22
CA TRP A 25 -9.31 -5.24 0.78
C TRP A 25 -10.67 -5.90 1.07
N ARG A 26 -11.72 -5.10 1.22
CA ARG A 26 -13.11 -5.53 1.39
C ARG A 26 -13.94 -5.45 0.10
N GLY A 27 -13.31 -5.05 -1.01
CA GLY A 27 -13.98 -4.82 -2.30
C GLY A 27 -14.46 -3.39 -2.52
N ASP A 28 -14.28 -2.50 -1.54
CA ASP A 28 -14.70 -1.11 -1.64
C ASP A 28 -13.76 -0.31 -2.57
N ARG A 29 -14.35 0.49 -3.45
CA ARG A 29 -13.62 1.42 -4.33
C ARG A 29 -13.70 2.84 -3.80
N ASP A 30 -12.76 3.65 -4.28
CA ASP A 30 -12.61 4.99 -3.78
C ASP A 30 -13.54 5.98 -4.49
N ALA A 31 -14.78 6.10 -3.99
CA ALA A 31 -15.84 6.87 -4.65
C ALA A 31 -15.59 8.39 -4.71
N GLY A 32 -14.63 8.92 -3.96
CA GLY A 32 -14.33 10.36 -3.86
C GLY A 32 -13.22 10.87 -4.76
N LEU A 33 -12.78 10.09 -5.75
CA LEU A 33 -11.66 10.48 -6.61
C LEU A 33 -12.09 11.50 -7.68
N PRO A 34 -11.35 12.62 -7.85
CA PRO A 34 -11.60 13.53 -8.95
C PRO A 34 -11.43 12.81 -10.30
N PRO A 35 -12.32 13.05 -11.27
CA PRO A 35 -12.26 12.40 -12.58
C PRO A 35 -11.03 12.81 -13.39
N LEU A 36 -10.54 14.05 -13.17
CA LEU A 36 -9.34 14.55 -13.83
C LEU A 36 -8.08 14.01 -13.16
N ARG A 37 -7.23 13.33 -13.94
CA ARG A 37 -5.92 12.84 -13.51
C ARG A 37 -4.98 14.01 -13.21
N ARG A 38 -4.19 13.89 -12.14
CA ARG A 38 -3.11 14.84 -11.86
C ARG A 38 -2.03 14.75 -12.93
N TRP A 39 -1.37 15.87 -13.24
CA TRP A 39 -0.30 15.93 -14.27
C TRP A 39 0.82 14.89 -14.09
N ALA A 40 1.12 14.53 -12.83
CA ALA A 40 2.15 13.56 -12.49
C ALA A 40 1.67 12.09 -12.54
N PHE A 41 0.44 11.83 -12.97
CA PHE A 41 -0.13 10.47 -13.04
C PHE A 41 0.70 9.55 -13.93
N ASP A 42 0.86 9.86 -15.21
CA ASP A 42 1.56 8.97 -16.13
C ASP A 42 3.05 8.80 -15.80
N PRO A 43 3.80 9.86 -15.40
CA PRO A 43 5.17 9.70 -14.93
C PRO A 43 5.31 8.73 -13.74
N VAL A 44 4.41 8.83 -12.75
CA VAL A 44 4.44 7.94 -11.57
C VAL A 44 4.09 6.51 -11.96
N LEU A 45 3.04 6.33 -12.76
CA LEU A 45 2.63 5.01 -13.23
C LEU A 45 3.74 4.32 -14.02
N ARG A 46 4.40 5.04 -14.93
CA ARG A 46 5.56 4.53 -15.67
C ARG A 46 6.72 4.16 -14.73
N GLY A 47 6.98 4.99 -13.71
CA GLY A 47 8.00 4.68 -12.70
C GLY A 47 7.71 3.38 -11.94
N LEU A 48 6.44 3.16 -11.57
CA LEU A 48 6.02 1.93 -10.88
C LEU A 48 6.14 0.69 -11.76
N ARG A 49 5.85 0.81 -13.06
CA ARG A 49 5.92 -0.32 -14.01
C ARG A 49 7.33 -0.59 -14.55
N GLY A 50 8.19 0.41 -14.58
CA GLY A 50 9.47 0.36 -15.28
C GLY A 50 10.48 -0.64 -14.73
N GLY A 51 10.20 -1.34 -13.62
CA GLY A 51 10.98 -2.47 -13.07
C GLY A 51 12.39 -2.15 -12.57
N LEU A 52 12.95 -0.99 -12.97
CA LEU A 52 14.32 -0.57 -12.67
C LEU A 52 14.44 0.18 -11.33
N THR A 53 13.32 0.64 -10.75
CA THR A 53 13.34 1.39 -9.48
C THR A 53 12.65 0.58 -8.37
N PRO A 54 13.36 0.28 -7.25
CA PRO A 54 12.76 -0.39 -6.10
C PRO A 54 11.63 0.41 -5.44
N ALA A 55 11.59 1.73 -5.68
CA ALA A 55 10.56 2.63 -5.17
C ALA A 55 10.47 3.92 -5.99
N VAL A 56 9.26 4.49 -6.10
CA VAL A 56 9.02 5.83 -6.65
C VAL A 56 8.77 6.81 -5.50
N VAL A 57 9.52 7.92 -5.46
CA VAL A 57 9.39 8.93 -4.40
C VAL A 57 8.69 10.18 -4.91
N LEU A 58 7.52 10.50 -4.34
CA LEU A 58 6.77 11.72 -4.63
C LEU A 58 7.10 12.83 -3.63
N ARG A 59 7.78 13.89 -4.06
CA ARG A 59 8.11 15.06 -3.23
C ARG A 59 7.35 16.31 -3.69
N GLY A 60 7.11 17.23 -2.75
CA GLY A 60 6.52 18.55 -3.03
C GLY A 60 5.82 19.15 -1.81
N PRO A 61 5.32 20.39 -1.89
CA PRO A 61 4.63 21.07 -0.79
C PRO A 61 3.43 20.29 -0.22
N ARG A 62 3.02 20.58 1.02
CA ARG A 62 1.77 20.03 1.59
C ARG A 62 0.57 20.48 0.74
N GLN A 63 -0.49 19.67 0.71
CA GLN A 63 -1.77 19.99 0.06
C GLN A 63 -1.77 20.16 -1.48
N ILE A 64 -0.71 19.77 -2.19
CA ILE A 64 -0.69 19.81 -3.67
C ILE A 64 -1.41 18.63 -4.37
N GLY A 65 -2.10 17.78 -3.59
CA GLY A 65 -2.82 16.62 -4.14
C GLY A 65 -2.00 15.35 -4.33
N LYS A 66 -0.86 15.18 -3.65
CA LYS A 66 -0.07 13.93 -3.67
C LYS A 66 -0.89 12.71 -3.23
N THR A 67 -1.70 12.86 -2.19
CA THR A 67 -2.60 11.79 -1.71
C THR A 67 -3.66 11.45 -2.75
N THR A 68 -4.22 12.45 -3.44
CA THR A 68 -5.15 12.22 -4.55
C THR A 68 -4.48 11.47 -5.69
N LEU A 69 -3.26 11.87 -6.07
CA LEU A 69 -2.48 11.18 -7.11
C LEU A 69 -2.24 9.71 -6.74
N LEU A 70 -1.80 9.41 -5.51
CA LEU A 70 -1.60 8.04 -5.05
C LEU A 70 -2.89 7.21 -5.10
N ARG A 71 -4.02 7.78 -4.65
CA ARG A 71 -5.31 7.08 -4.69
C ARG A 71 -5.81 6.86 -6.13
N GLN A 72 -5.59 7.81 -7.04
CA GLN A 72 -5.87 7.63 -8.47
C GLN A 72 -5.02 6.50 -9.08
N ILE A 73 -3.74 6.41 -8.72
CA ILE A 73 -2.86 5.32 -9.17
C ILE A 73 -3.35 3.97 -8.63
N ILE A 74 -3.71 3.90 -7.34
CA ILE A 74 -4.26 2.67 -6.74
C ILE A 74 -5.53 2.25 -7.48
N ASP A 75 -6.48 3.15 -7.66
CA ASP A 75 -7.74 2.83 -8.35
C ASP A 75 -7.51 2.33 -9.78
N HIS A 76 -6.57 2.95 -10.50
CA HIS A 76 -6.18 2.52 -11.83
C HIS A 76 -5.55 1.12 -11.85
N LEU A 77 -4.60 0.83 -10.96
CA LEU A 77 -3.99 -0.50 -10.89
C LEU A 77 -5.02 -1.57 -10.55
N LEU A 78 -5.93 -1.26 -9.63
CA LEU A 78 -7.03 -2.15 -9.27
C LEU A 78 -8.00 -2.32 -10.45
N SER A 79 -8.24 -1.31 -11.29
CA SER A 79 -9.13 -1.45 -12.46
C SER A 79 -8.50 -2.24 -13.60
N GLU A 80 -7.17 -2.33 -13.65
CA GLU A 80 -6.42 -3.21 -14.55
C GLU A 80 -6.37 -4.67 -14.08
N GLY A 81 -6.98 -5.00 -12.94
CA GLY A 81 -7.07 -6.36 -12.42
C GLY A 81 -5.97 -6.72 -11.42
N LEU A 82 -5.19 -5.76 -10.91
CA LEU A 82 -4.30 -6.02 -9.79
C LEU A 82 -5.12 -6.53 -8.59
N PRO A 83 -4.77 -7.68 -7.98
CA PRO A 83 -5.52 -8.19 -6.83
C PRO A 83 -5.55 -7.15 -5.70
N PRO A 84 -6.71 -6.83 -5.11
CA PRO A 84 -6.79 -5.78 -4.10
C PRO A 84 -5.86 -5.99 -2.91
N ARG A 85 -5.69 -7.25 -2.50
CA ARG A 85 -4.77 -7.62 -1.41
C ARG A 85 -3.31 -7.36 -1.71
N HIS A 86 -2.92 -7.11 -2.97
CA HIS A 86 -1.55 -6.78 -3.37
C HIS A 86 -1.22 -5.28 -3.24
N VAL A 87 -2.22 -4.44 -2.95
CA VAL A 87 -2.02 -3.02 -2.68
C VAL A 87 -2.08 -2.78 -1.18
N PHE A 88 -1.00 -2.22 -0.63
CA PHE A 88 -0.93 -1.81 0.77
C PHE A 88 -0.52 -0.34 0.88
N ARG A 89 -1.44 0.48 1.36
CA ARG A 89 -1.25 1.90 1.66
C ARG A 89 -1.14 2.09 3.16
N VAL A 90 -0.18 2.90 3.58
CA VAL A 90 0.00 3.31 4.97
C VAL A 90 0.17 4.82 5.03
N GLN A 91 -0.58 5.48 5.91
CA GLN A 91 -0.37 6.89 6.24
C GLN A 91 0.46 6.97 7.53
N PHE A 92 1.63 7.60 7.45
CA PHE A 92 2.54 7.74 8.59
C PHE A 92 2.14 8.87 9.55
N ASP A 93 1.25 9.75 9.11
CA ASP A 93 0.79 10.91 9.89
C ASP A 93 -0.27 10.51 10.95
N ASP A 94 -1.05 9.47 10.68
CA ASP A 94 -2.21 9.06 11.51
C ASP A 94 -1.84 8.14 12.68
N LEU A 95 -0.55 7.88 12.91
CA LEU A 95 -0.12 6.85 13.85
C LEU A 95 0.84 7.41 14.90
N PRO A 96 0.34 8.10 15.95
CA PRO A 96 1.07 8.24 17.21
C PRO A 96 1.57 6.88 17.73
N SER A 97 0.82 5.82 17.41
CA SER A 97 1.08 4.41 17.68
C SER A 97 2.14 3.76 16.76
N LEU A 98 2.56 4.35 15.64
CA LEU A 98 3.71 3.85 14.85
C LEU A 98 4.99 3.90 15.66
N ARG A 99 5.14 4.90 16.53
CA ARG A 99 6.26 4.98 17.49
C ARG A 99 6.29 3.78 18.44
N ARG A 100 5.17 3.08 18.62
CA ARG A 100 5.06 1.87 19.45
C ARG A 100 5.46 0.59 18.70
N LEU A 101 5.60 0.63 17.37
CA LEU A 101 6.12 -0.51 16.58
C LEU A 101 7.63 -0.73 16.73
N GLY A 102 8.27 -0.01 17.67
CA GLY A 102 9.68 -0.14 17.98
C GLY A 102 10.59 0.48 16.92
N GLN A 103 11.81 -0.05 16.82
CA GLN A 103 12.89 0.54 16.01
C GLN A 103 12.74 0.31 14.50
N GLN A 104 11.84 -0.58 14.07
CA GLN A 104 11.70 -1.00 12.67
C GLN A 104 10.22 -1.04 12.21
N PRO A 105 9.50 0.09 12.23
CA PRO A 105 8.06 0.14 11.98
C PRO A 105 7.71 -0.36 10.56
N ILE A 106 8.51 -0.01 9.56
CA ILE A 106 8.28 -0.45 8.17
C ILE A 106 8.36 -1.97 8.06
N LEU A 107 9.39 -2.59 8.65
CA LEU A 107 9.56 -4.05 8.61
C LEU A 107 8.48 -4.77 9.42
N ALA A 108 8.01 -4.20 10.53
CA ALA A 108 6.88 -4.73 11.28
C ALA A 108 5.59 -4.72 10.45
N LEU A 109 5.30 -3.60 9.76
CA LEU A 109 4.15 -3.48 8.87
C LEU A 109 4.24 -4.45 7.68
N CYS A 110 5.42 -4.58 7.07
CA CYS A 110 5.63 -5.51 5.96
C CYS A 110 5.40 -6.96 6.37
N ARG A 111 5.93 -7.39 7.53
CA ARG A 111 5.71 -8.73 8.07
C ARG A 111 4.23 -8.98 8.36
N TRP A 112 3.59 -8.05 9.07
CA TRP A 112 2.17 -8.16 9.38
C TRP A 112 1.32 -8.26 8.10
N TYR A 113 1.60 -7.44 7.08
CA TYR A 113 0.89 -7.47 5.80
C TYR A 113 1.08 -8.80 5.04
N ALA A 114 2.31 -9.33 5.02
CA ALA A 114 2.60 -10.64 4.42
C ALA A 114 1.79 -11.75 5.09
N ASP A 115 1.76 -11.76 6.43
CA ASP A 115 1.14 -12.83 7.22
C ASP A 115 -0.39 -12.74 7.26
N HIS A 116 -0.96 -11.52 7.37
CA HIS A 116 -2.38 -11.32 7.69
C HIS A 116 -3.24 -10.89 6.50
N VAL A 117 -2.62 -10.41 5.41
CA VAL A 117 -3.36 -9.91 4.23
C VAL A 117 -3.02 -10.71 2.98
N LEU A 118 -1.73 -10.86 2.67
CA LEU A 118 -1.27 -11.62 1.51
C LEU A 118 -1.37 -13.14 1.72
N GLY A 119 -1.14 -13.62 2.94
CA GLY A 119 -1.03 -15.05 3.23
C GLY A 119 0.20 -15.71 2.59
N MET A 120 1.17 -14.92 2.13
CA MET A 120 2.39 -15.37 1.47
C MET A 120 3.51 -14.34 1.61
N SER A 121 4.76 -14.78 1.42
CA SER A 121 5.92 -13.88 1.40
C SER A 121 5.93 -12.99 0.16
N PHE A 122 6.62 -11.84 0.25
CA PHE A 122 6.79 -10.94 -0.90
C PHE A 122 7.50 -11.60 -2.06
N GLN A 123 8.46 -12.50 -1.78
CA GLN A 123 9.17 -13.27 -2.80
C GLN A 123 8.20 -14.17 -3.58
N ARG A 124 7.26 -14.84 -2.88
CA ARG A 124 6.24 -15.67 -3.52
C ARG A 124 5.23 -14.83 -4.31
N ALA A 125 4.79 -13.71 -3.76
CA ALA A 125 3.91 -12.77 -4.47
C ALA A 125 4.58 -12.22 -5.75
N ALA A 126 5.87 -11.89 -5.68
CA ALA A 126 6.64 -11.44 -6.85
C ALA A 126 6.80 -12.55 -7.89
N ALA A 127 7.13 -13.78 -7.47
CA ALA A 127 7.28 -14.92 -8.37
C ALA A 127 5.95 -15.28 -9.07
N GLY A 128 4.82 -15.21 -8.37
CA GLY A 128 3.48 -15.40 -8.95
C GLY A 128 3.10 -14.30 -9.96
N GLY A 129 3.69 -13.12 -9.84
CA GLY A 129 3.51 -11.99 -10.78
C GLY A 129 4.36 -12.07 -12.05
N HIS A 130 5.32 -12.99 -12.16
CA HIS A 130 6.08 -13.20 -13.41
C HIS A 130 5.22 -13.79 -14.54
N ALA A 131 4.00 -14.26 -14.25
CA ALA A 131 2.99 -14.59 -15.26
C ALA A 131 2.24 -13.36 -15.80
N SER A 132 2.39 -12.18 -15.19
CA SER A 132 1.69 -10.94 -15.58
C SER A 132 2.59 -9.91 -16.28
N HIS A 133 3.86 -10.25 -16.55
CA HIS A 133 4.74 -9.44 -17.42
C HIS A 133 4.47 -9.70 -18.92
N ASP A 134 3.26 -10.13 -19.26
CA ASP A 134 2.77 -10.21 -20.65
C ASP A 134 1.62 -9.22 -20.87
N LEU A 135 1.77 -8.01 -20.32
CA LEU A 135 0.96 -6.87 -20.72
C LEU A 135 1.50 -6.33 -22.05
N PRO A 136 0.73 -6.38 -23.15
CA PRO A 136 1.19 -5.90 -24.44
C PRO A 136 1.55 -4.41 -24.37
N ARG A 137 2.65 -4.07 -25.04
CA ARG A 137 3.19 -2.71 -25.18
C ARG A 137 2.20 -1.76 -25.83
#